data_AF-A0A6N6JL55-F1
#
_entry.id   AF-A0A6N6JL55-F1
#
_cell.length_a   1.000
_cell.length_b   1.000
_cell.length_c   1.000
_cell.angle_alpha   90.00
_cell.angle_beta   90.00
_cell.angle_gamma   90.00
#
_symmetry.space_group_name_H-M   'P 1'
#
loop_
_entity.id
_entity.type
_entity.pdbx_description
1 polymer ?
#
loop_
_entity_poly.entity_id
_entity_poly.type
_entity_poly.pdbx_seq_one_letter_code
_entity_poly.pdbx_strand_id
1 'polypeptide(L)'
;MKFTTTLAAALLCATPLFAQDEERLEAARAYVESDVQQKLMTDMLSPEMIMAQMGPALQQVPTEQLEIITNIVSEEVNRIRPAMEQAMIQGAATTFSLEEIEALTAFYSSPLGASAMSKMTPFMQSTMGTLQPELQAMQSQVMQRVQAELQQ
;
A
#
# COMPACT_ATOMS: atom_id res chain seq x y z
N MET A 1 -60.32 25.88 22.53
CA MET A 1 -59.06 26.64 22.58
C MET A 1 -57.90 25.67 22.43
N LYS A 2 -56.97 26.00 21.53
CA LYS A 2 -56.01 25.10 20.88
C LYS A 2 -54.82 24.78 21.80
N PHE A 3 -54.55 23.50 22.02
CA PHE A 3 -53.26 23.01 22.52
C PHE A 3 -52.86 21.83 21.64
N THR A 4 -51.91 22.03 20.73
CA THR A 4 -51.15 20.98 20.00
C THR A 4 -50.26 21.66 18.96
N THR A 5 -49.01 21.96 19.31
CA THR A 5 -47.89 22.11 18.34
C THR A 5 -46.59 22.38 19.09
N THR A 6 -46.02 21.37 19.77
CA THR A 6 -44.62 21.46 20.23
C THR A 6 -43.97 20.08 20.32
N LEU A 7 -43.95 19.32 19.22
CA LEU A 7 -43.17 18.07 19.17
C LEU A 7 -42.80 17.70 17.72
N ALA A 8 -41.95 18.49 17.05
CA ALA A 8 -41.49 18.15 15.70
C ALA A 8 -40.11 18.72 15.32
N ALA A 9 -39.25 19.09 16.28
CA ALA A 9 -37.97 19.75 15.97
C ALA A 9 -36.71 18.96 16.38
N ALA A 10 -36.84 17.74 16.92
CA ALA A 10 -35.70 16.99 17.46
C ALA A 10 -35.16 15.87 16.55
N LEU A 11 -35.77 15.62 15.37
CA LEU A 11 -35.39 14.48 14.51
C LEU A 11 -34.50 14.82 13.30
N LEU A 12 -34.11 16.08 13.08
CA LEU A 12 -33.41 16.52 11.87
C LEU A 12 -31.88 16.70 12.03
N CYS A 13 -31.31 16.46 13.21
CA CYS A 13 -29.88 16.71 13.47
C CYS A 13 -28.97 15.47 13.35
N ALA A 14 -29.50 14.29 13.01
CA ALA A 14 -28.71 13.05 12.90
C ALA A 14 -28.17 12.75 11.49
N THR A 15 -28.54 13.53 10.47
CA THR A 15 -28.16 13.28 9.07
C THR A 15 -26.75 13.68 8.64
N PRO A 16 -26.04 14.68 9.23
CA PRO A 16 -24.77 15.12 8.66
C PRO A 16 -23.63 14.11 8.87
N LEU A 17 -23.71 13.29 9.92
CA LEU A 17 -22.66 12.30 10.22
C LEU A 17 -22.65 11.14 9.21
N PHE A 18 -23.82 10.63 8.83
CA PHE A 18 -23.93 9.52 7.86
C PHE A 18 -23.58 9.95 6.43
N ALA A 19 -23.90 11.19 6.03
CA ALA A 19 -23.52 11.71 4.71
C ALA A 19 -21.99 11.86 4.59
N GLN A 20 -21.33 12.34 5.65
CA GLN A 20 -19.88 12.48 5.67
C GLN A 20 -19.14 11.14 5.65
N ASP A 21 -19.72 10.08 6.24
CA ASP A 21 -19.15 8.73 6.19
C ASP A 21 -19.24 8.12 4.78
N GLU A 22 -20.36 8.32 4.10
CA GLU A 22 -20.57 7.86 2.73
C GLU A 22 -19.66 8.60 1.73
N GLU A 23 -19.55 9.92 1.85
CA GLU A 23 -18.63 10.74 1.03
C GLU A 23 -17.17 10.31 1.22
N ARG A 24 -16.74 10.03 2.46
CA ARG A 24 -15.38 9.53 2.73
C ARG A 24 -15.14 8.16 2.13
N LEU A 25 -16.11 7.26 2.21
CA LEU A 25 -15.98 5.92 1.64
C LEU A 25 -15.87 5.98 0.12
N GLU A 26 -16.65 6.85 -0.51
CA GLU A 26 -16.61 7.05 -1.96
C GLU A 26 -15.31 7.73 -2.42
N ALA A 27 -14.84 8.75 -1.69
CA ALA A 27 -13.54 9.37 -1.98
C ALA A 27 -12.39 8.36 -1.81
N ALA A 28 -12.43 7.52 -0.76
CA ALA A 28 -11.45 6.45 -0.55
C ALA A 28 -11.48 5.42 -1.68
N ARG A 29 -12.67 5.07 -2.17
CA ARG A 29 -12.85 4.20 -3.33
C ARG A 29 -12.18 4.78 -4.56
N ALA A 30 -12.52 6.01 -4.92
CA ALA A 30 -11.96 6.71 -6.08
C ALA A 30 -10.42 6.80 -6.00
N TYR A 31 -9.89 7.04 -4.79
CA TYR A 31 -8.45 7.06 -4.55
C TYR A 31 -7.77 5.70 -4.83
N VAL A 32 -8.29 4.61 -4.24
CA VAL A 32 -7.72 3.26 -4.37
C VAL A 32 -7.88 2.69 -5.78
N GLU A 33 -9.00 3.00 -6.44
CA GLU A 33 -9.31 2.53 -7.80
C GLU A 33 -8.64 3.38 -8.89
N SER A 34 -7.96 4.48 -8.53
CA SER A 34 -7.24 5.31 -9.51
C SER A 34 -6.10 4.56 -10.21
N ASP A 35 -5.84 4.88 -11.49
CA ASP A 35 -4.79 4.26 -12.31
C ASP A 35 -3.42 4.28 -11.62
N VAL A 36 -3.11 5.36 -10.91
CA VAL A 36 -1.83 5.53 -10.20
C VAL A 36 -1.71 4.51 -9.07
N GLN A 37 -2.74 4.34 -8.25
CA GLN A 37 -2.72 3.38 -7.14
C GLN A 37 -2.87 1.95 -7.60
N GLN A 38 -3.63 1.71 -8.66
CA GLN A 38 -3.72 0.42 -9.32
C GLN A 38 -2.36 -0.02 -9.87
N LYS A 39 -1.63 0.90 -10.50
CA LYS A 39 -0.26 0.64 -10.94
C LYS A 39 0.68 0.37 -9.76
N LEU A 40 0.64 1.19 -8.72
CA LEU A 40 1.49 1.02 -7.53
C LEU A 40 1.26 -0.35 -6.87
N MET A 41 0.01 -0.75 -6.68
CA MET A 41 -0.34 -2.08 -6.14
C MET A 41 0.16 -3.20 -7.05
N THR A 42 0.02 -3.05 -8.37
CA THR A 42 0.51 -4.03 -9.35
C THR A 42 2.03 -4.17 -9.29
N ASP A 43 2.76 -3.06 -9.25
CA ASP A 43 4.22 -3.07 -9.16
C ASP A 43 4.69 -3.73 -7.84
N MET A 44 4.02 -3.42 -6.72
CA MET A 44 4.35 -3.95 -5.39
C MET A 44 4.02 -5.44 -5.23
N LEU A 45 2.91 -5.90 -5.82
CA LEU A 45 2.47 -7.29 -5.81
C LEU A 45 2.91 -8.07 -7.05
N SER A 46 3.88 -7.53 -7.80
CA SER A 46 4.40 -8.21 -8.97
C SER A 46 5.00 -9.57 -8.59
N PRO A 47 4.80 -10.62 -9.41
CA PRO A 47 5.36 -11.94 -9.14
C PRO A 47 6.86 -11.88 -8.90
N GLU A 48 7.58 -11.01 -9.61
CA GLU A 48 9.02 -10.80 -9.47
C GLU A 48 9.38 -10.30 -8.06
N MET A 49 8.64 -9.32 -7.53
CA MET A 49 8.86 -8.79 -6.18
C MET A 49 8.54 -9.80 -5.08
N ILE A 50 7.50 -10.62 -5.29
CA ILE A 50 7.12 -11.68 -4.34
C ILE A 50 8.18 -12.79 -4.37
N MET A 51 8.59 -13.24 -5.56
CA MET A 51 9.65 -14.23 -5.72
C MET A 51 10.99 -13.75 -5.13
N ALA A 52 11.33 -12.48 -5.31
CA ALA A 52 12.53 -11.89 -4.72
C ALA A 52 12.50 -11.96 -3.18
N GLN A 53 11.33 -11.81 -2.54
CA GLN A 53 11.16 -11.97 -1.09
C GLN A 53 11.22 -13.43 -0.63
N MET A 54 10.77 -14.38 -1.46
CA MET A 54 10.90 -15.82 -1.17
C MET A 54 12.37 -16.28 -1.15
N GLY A 55 13.26 -15.52 -1.81
CA GLY A 55 14.70 -15.57 -1.59
C GLY A 55 15.32 -16.97 -1.78
N PRO A 56 16.09 -17.48 -0.79
CA PRO A 56 16.82 -18.76 -0.91
C PRO A 56 15.93 -19.98 -1.19
N ALA A 57 14.65 -19.93 -0.80
CA ALA A 57 13.71 -21.03 -0.99
C ALA A 57 13.49 -21.37 -2.48
N LEU A 58 13.69 -20.40 -3.37
CA LEU A 58 13.55 -20.58 -4.82
C LEU A 58 14.89 -20.87 -5.53
N GLN A 59 16.04 -20.73 -4.86
CA GLN A 59 17.37 -20.97 -5.47
C GLN A 59 17.61 -22.44 -5.84
N GLN A 60 16.87 -23.36 -5.22
CA GLN A 60 16.97 -24.80 -5.49
C GLN A 60 15.90 -25.29 -6.49
N VAL A 61 15.04 -24.40 -6.97
CA VAL A 61 13.96 -24.75 -7.89
C VAL A 61 14.50 -24.75 -9.32
N PRO A 62 14.28 -25.83 -10.11
CA PRO A 62 14.62 -25.85 -11.52
C PRO A 62 13.94 -24.72 -12.30
N THR A 63 14.62 -24.15 -13.29
CA THR A 63 14.09 -23.00 -14.07
C THR A 63 12.73 -23.29 -14.69
N GLU A 64 12.47 -24.53 -15.11
CA GLU A 64 11.18 -24.96 -15.68
C GLU A 64 10.03 -24.90 -14.66
N GLN A 65 10.32 -25.01 -13.37
CA GLN A 65 9.33 -24.89 -12.29
C GLN A 65 9.12 -23.44 -11.86
N LEU A 66 10.03 -22.52 -12.19
CA LEU A 66 9.87 -21.09 -11.88
C LEU A 66 8.69 -20.48 -12.62
N GLU A 67 8.42 -20.90 -13.86
CA GLU A 67 7.25 -20.45 -14.62
C GLU A 67 5.95 -20.91 -13.95
N ILE A 68 5.91 -22.15 -13.48
CA ILE A 68 4.76 -22.70 -12.73
C ILE A 68 4.53 -21.90 -11.45
N ILE A 69 5.60 -21.62 -10.69
CA ILE A 69 5.52 -20.82 -9.46
C ILE A 69 5.05 -19.40 -9.76
N THR A 70 5.57 -18.77 -10.82
CA THR A 70 5.17 -17.41 -11.23
C THR A 70 3.68 -17.34 -11.55
N ASN A 71 3.15 -18.35 -12.25
CA ASN A 71 1.72 -18.45 -12.57
C ASN A 71 0.88 -18.63 -11.30
N ILE A 72 1.28 -19.53 -10.39
CA ILE A 72 0.59 -19.73 -9.11
C ILE A 72 0.57 -18.44 -8.28
N VAL A 73 1.71 -17.75 -8.17
CA VAL A 73 1.79 -16.47 -7.45
C VAL A 73 0.85 -15.43 -8.07
N SER A 74 0.83 -15.34 -9.40
CA SER A 74 -0.06 -14.42 -10.11
C SER A 74 -1.54 -14.73 -9.86
N GLU A 75 -1.93 -16.00 -9.90
CA GLU A 75 -3.29 -16.46 -9.60
C GLU A 75 -3.70 -16.12 -8.17
N GLU A 76 -2.83 -16.39 -7.19
CA GLU A 76 -3.10 -16.11 -5.78
C GLU A 76 -3.19 -14.61 -5.49
N VAL A 77 -2.32 -13.79 -6.10
CA VAL A 77 -2.39 -12.32 -6.01
C VAL A 77 -3.71 -11.82 -6.58
N ASN A 78 -4.10 -12.28 -7.76
CA ASN A 78 -5.37 -11.89 -8.37
C ASN A 78 -6.57 -12.33 -7.53
N ARG A 79 -6.49 -13.50 -6.87
CA ARG A 79 -7.53 -14.00 -5.97
C ARG A 79 -7.73 -13.11 -4.75
N ILE A 80 -6.65 -12.59 -4.15
CA ILE A 80 -6.73 -11.76 -2.93
C ILE A 80 -6.95 -10.28 -3.21
N ARG A 81 -6.62 -9.81 -4.43
CA ARG A 81 -6.66 -8.39 -4.80
C ARG A 81 -7.98 -7.69 -4.46
N PRO A 82 -9.18 -8.23 -4.78
CA PRO A 82 -10.43 -7.54 -4.42
C PRO A 82 -10.60 -7.35 -2.91
N ALA A 83 -10.18 -8.32 -2.10
CA ALA A 83 -10.23 -8.21 -0.64
C ALA A 83 -9.23 -7.19 -0.12
N MET A 84 -8.04 -7.12 -0.72
CA MET A 84 -7.04 -6.10 -0.39
C MET A 84 -7.52 -4.69 -0.73
N GLU A 85 -8.07 -4.49 -1.93
CA GLU A 85 -8.62 -3.20 -2.35
C GLU A 85 -9.74 -2.76 -1.41
N GLN A 86 -10.68 -3.65 -1.08
CA GLN A 86 -11.74 -3.35 -0.13
C GLN A 86 -11.20 -3.00 1.27
N ALA A 87 -10.16 -3.68 1.74
CA ALA A 87 -9.50 -3.36 3.01
C ALA A 87 -8.80 -1.99 2.97
N MET A 88 -8.17 -1.64 1.84
CA MET A 88 -7.54 -0.33 1.64
C MET A 88 -8.57 0.80 1.61
N ILE A 89 -9.71 0.60 0.95
CA ILE A 89 -10.82 1.56 0.90
C ILE A 89 -11.34 1.81 2.32
N GLN A 90 -11.68 0.75 3.05
CA GLN A 90 -12.13 0.83 4.45
C GLN A 90 -11.09 1.51 5.34
N GLY A 91 -9.82 1.12 5.19
CA GLY A 91 -8.71 1.67 5.95
C GLY A 91 -8.52 3.17 5.69
N ALA A 92 -8.56 3.59 4.43
CA ALA A 92 -8.44 5.00 4.06
C ALA A 92 -9.60 5.84 4.59
N ALA A 93 -10.85 5.40 4.40
CA ALA A 93 -12.04 6.11 4.90
C ALA A 93 -12.08 6.23 6.44
N THR A 94 -11.51 5.24 7.14
CA THR A 94 -11.43 5.24 8.61
C THR A 94 -10.29 6.10 9.14
N THR A 95 -9.16 6.16 8.41
CA THR A 95 -7.92 6.79 8.89
C THR A 95 -7.83 8.26 8.53
N PHE A 96 -8.31 8.64 7.34
CA PHE A 96 -8.15 9.99 6.80
C PHE A 96 -9.48 10.75 6.79
N SER A 97 -9.40 12.07 6.88
CA SER A 97 -10.54 12.94 6.60
C SER A 97 -10.89 12.93 5.10
N LEU A 98 -12.07 13.44 4.75
CA LEU A 98 -12.47 13.58 3.35
C LEU A 98 -11.46 14.47 2.59
N GLU A 99 -11.12 15.61 3.17
CA GLU A 99 -10.22 16.60 2.59
C GLU A 99 -8.80 16.03 2.39
N GLU A 100 -8.34 15.17 3.30
CA GLU A 100 -7.05 14.49 3.18
C GLU A 100 -7.05 13.49 2.03
N ILE A 101 -8.10 12.70 1.87
CA ILE A 101 -8.24 11.73 0.76
C ILE A 101 -8.30 12.47 -0.58
N GLU A 102 -9.08 13.55 -0.65
CA GLU A 102 -9.18 14.39 -1.84
C GLU A 102 -7.84 15.03 -2.20
N ALA A 103 -7.11 15.56 -1.20
CA ALA A 103 -5.79 16.15 -1.40
C ALA A 103 -4.76 15.13 -1.90
N LEU A 104 -4.75 13.92 -1.32
CA LEU A 104 -3.90 12.82 -1.78
C LEU A 104 -4.23 12.44 -3.23
N THR A 105 -5.52 12.30 -3.54
CA THR A 105 -5.99 11.97 -4.88
C THR A 105 -5.58 13.03 -5.90
N ALA A 106 -5.78 14.31 -5.57
CA ALA A 106 -5.41 15.43 -6.43
C ALA A 106 -3.89 15.49 -6.66
N PHE A 107 -3.09 15.26 -5.62
CA PHE A 107 -1.64 15.25 -5.75
C PHE A 107 -1.16 14.11 -6.66
N TYR A 108 -1.56 12.86 -6.39
CA TYR A 108 -1.08 11.71 -7.14
C TYR A 108 -1.60 11.67 -8.59
N SER A 109 -2.78 12.25 -8.83
CA SER A 109 -3.32 12.41 -10.19
C SER A 109 -2.67 13.56 -10.98
N SER A 110 -1.90 14.43 -10.32
CA SER A 110 -1.20 15.53 -11.00
C SER A 110 0.00 15.01 -11.81
N PRO A 111 0.40 15.69 -12.91
CA PRO A 111 1.60 15.32 -13.66
C PRO A 111 2.87 15.26 -12.80
N LEU A 112 2.98 16.14 -11.79
CA LEU A 112 4.12 16.18 -10.89
C LEU A 112 4.08 15.03 -9.88
N GLY A 113 2.92 14.76 -9.26
CA GLY A 113 2.77 13.66 -8.31
C GLY A 113 2.98 12.29 -8.97
N ALA A 114 2.38 12.07 -10.14
CA ALA A 114 2.61 10.85 -10.93
C ALA A 114 4.10 10.70 -11.32
N SER A 115 4.76 11.79 -11.75
CA SER A 115 6.18 11.75 -12.08
C SER A 115 7.05 11.43 -10.85
N ALA A 116 6.77 12.06 -9.70
CA ALA A 116 7.49 11.79 -8.46
C ALA A 116 7.36 10.32 -8.04
N MET A 117 6.14 9.76 -8.09
CA MET A 117 5.91 8.35 -7.76
C MET A 117 6.64 7.39 -8.69
N SER A 118 6.60 7.63 -10.01
CA SER A 118 7.30 6.80 -10.98
C SER A 118 8.83 6.77 -10.77
N LYS A 119 9.38 7.83 -10.16
CA LYS A 119 10.82 7.97 -9.89
C LYS A 119 11.24 7.42 -8.52
N MET A 120 10.29 7.16 -7.62
CA MET A 120 10.59 6.71 -6.26
C MET A 120 11.28 5.33 -6.26
N THR A 121 10.75 4.36 -7.01
CA THR A 121 11.34 3.02 -7.14
C THR A 121 12.76 3.05 -7.69
N PRO A 122 13.06 3.64 -8.87
CA PRO A 122 14.42 3.69 -9.39
C PRO A 122 15.36 4.51 -8.50
N PHE A 123 14.87 5.57 -7.84
CA PHE A 123 15.65 6.31 -6.84
C PHE A 123 16.07 5.41 -5.67
N MET A 124 15.14 4.63 -5.11
CA MET A 124 15.43 3.69 -4.03
C MET A 124 16.39 2.59 -4.48
N GLN A 125 16.19 2.01 -5.67
CA GLN A 125 17.09 1.01 -6.24
C GLN A 125 18.52 1.55 -6.44
N SER A 126 18.65 2.74 -7.01
CA SER A 126 19.95 3.41 -7.20
C SER A 126 20.64 3.71 -5.86
N THR A 127 19.87 4.19 -4.88
CA THR A 127 20.38 4.47 -3.54
C THR A 127 20.89 3.19 -2.86
N MET A 128 20.12 2.10 -2.92
CA MET A 128 20.51 0.82 -2.33
C MET A 128 21.72 0.20 -3.05
N GLY A 129 21.79 0.28 -4.38
CA GLY A 129 22.95 -0.17 -5.13
C GLY A 129 24.22 0.61 -4.78
N THR A 130 24.09 1.92 -4.52
CA THR A 130 25.21 2.77 -4.08
C THR A 130 25.70 2.38 -2.69
N LEU A 131 24.79 2.05 -1.77
CA LEU A 131 25.12 1.66 -0.38
C LEU A 131 25.54 0.20 -0.23
N GLN A 132 25.44 -0.62 -1.28
CA GLN A 132 25.66 -2.05 -1.17
C GLN A 132 27.08 -2.43 -0.69
N PRO A 133 28.17 -1.78 -1.15
CA PRO A 133 29.51 -2.05 -0.63
C PRO A 133 29.63 -1.73 0.87
N GLU A 134 29.06 -0.62 1.33
CA GLU A 134 29.06 -0.22 2.74
C GLU A 134 28.25 -1.20 3.59
N LEU A 135 27.10 -1.67 3.09
CA LEU A 135 26.30 -2.69 3.76
C LEU A 135 27.05 -4.02 3.88
N GLN A 136 27.81 -4.43 2.86
CA GLN A 136 28.66 -5.63 2.92
C GLN A 136 29.81 -5.45 3.91
N ALA A 137 30.48 -4.29 3.92
CA ALA A 137 31.53 -3.97 4.87
C ALA A 137 31.01 -3.97 6.31
N MET A 138 29.84 -3.35 6.54
CA MET A 138 29.15 -3.35 7.83
C MET A 138 28.86 -4.77 8.31
N GLN A 139 28.31 -5.65 7.45
CA GLN A 139 28.05 -7.05 7.83
C GLN A 139 29.33 -7.78 8.26
N SER A 140 30.43 -7.62 7.52
CA SER A 140 31.72 -8.20 7.90
C SER A 140 32.21 -7.67 9.24
N GLN A 141 32.11 -6.36 9.49
CA GLN A 141 32.52 -5.74 10.75
C GLN A 141 31.68 -6.22 11.94
N VAL A 142 30.37 -6.38 11.75
CA VAL A 142 29.48 -6.93 12.79
C VAL A 142 29.91 -8.35 13.15
N MET A 143 30.15 -9.23 12.17
CA MET A 143 30.56 -10.61 12.43
C MET A 143 31.90 -10.70 13.16
N GLN A 144 32.87 -9.86 12.77
CA GLN A 144 34.18 -9.79 13.45
C GLN A 144 34.03 -9.36 14.92
N ARG A 145 33.21 -8.33 15.19
CA ARG A 145 32.97 -7.86 16.56
C ARG A 145 32.27 -8.92 17.41
N VAL A 146 31.25 -9.58 16.87
CA VAL A 146 30.55 -10.67 17.58
C VAL A 146 31.53 -11.79 17.96
N GLN A 147 32.40 -12.20 17.05
CA GLN A 147 33.41 -13.22 17.36
C GLN A 147 34.40 -12.77 18.45
N ALA A 148 34.86 -11.52 18.39
CA ALA A 148 35.78 -10.96 19.38
C ALA A 148 35.17 -10.85 20.78
N GLU A 149 33.87 -10.56 20.90
CA GLU A 149 33.16 -10.48 22.18
C GLU A 149 32.82 -11.87 22.75
N LEU A 150 32.51 -12.86 21.89
CA LEU A 150 32.18 -14.22 22.34
C LEU A 150 33.40 -15.07 22.74
N GLN A 151 34.61 -14.63 22.41
CA GLN A 151 35.87 -15.30 22.76
C GLN A 151 36.51 -14.75 24.05
N GLN A 152 35.90 -13.73 24.67
CA GLN A 152 36.28 -13.18 25.97
C GLN A 152 35.50 -13.87 27.09
#